data_AF-A0A9E1J0Z9-F1
#
_entry.id   AF-A0A9E1J0Z9-F1
#
_cell.length_a   1.000
_cell.length_b   1.000
_cell.length_c   1.000
_cell.angle_alpha   90.00
_cell.angle_beta   90.00
_cell.angle_gamma   90.00
#
_symmetry.space_group_name_H-M   'P 1'
#
loop_
_entity.id
_entity.type
_entity.pdbx_description
1 polymer ?
#
loop_
_entity_poly.entity_id
_entity_poly.type
_entity_poly.pdbx_seq_one_letter_code
_entity_poly.pdbx_strand_id
1 'polypeptide(L)'
;MNIGLMVLIFLNVLTVILETVPSLANTHGPYLKTFEVFSVLVFTVEYALRVWVCDLNSHHAGIKGRINFMLSPLILIDLLAILPFYLPMLIPYDLRFLRILRLVRVFRLLKLVKYSQSLQLLGRVFINKKEELVVTFTVAMILLVFASSIIYFIESDSKSSSFTSIPEAMWWAVGATTRLGVGQTPRQKVEWSLPH
;
A
#
# COMPACT_ATOMS: atom_id res chain seq x y z
N MET A 1 14.00 -0.87 -21.76
CA MET A 1 13.07 -1.36 -20.71
C MET A 1 13.37 -2.84 -20.49
N ASN A 2 13.83 -3.24 -19.30
CA ASN A 2 14.22 -4.63 -19.06
C ASN A 2 12.96 -5.48 -18.84
N ILE A 3 12.35 -5.96 -19.92
CA ILE A 3 11.13 -6.78 -19.91
C ILE A 3 11.29 -7.97 -18.95
N GLY A 4 12.48 -8.57 -18.89
CA GLY A 4 12.78 -9.67 -17.95
C GLY A 4 12.58 -9.31 -16.47
N LEU A 5 12.93 -8.09 -16.05
CA LEU A 5 12.70 -7.65 -14.66
C LEU A 5 11.22 -7.41 -14.38
N MET A 6 10.49 -6.87 -15.36
CA MET A 6 9.05 -6.66 -15.22
C MET A 6 8.30 -7.99 -15.09
N VAL A 7 8.65 -8.97 -15.92
CA VAL A 7 8.12 -10.34 -15.82
C VAL A 7 8.47 -10.96 -14.47
N LEU A 8 9.71 -10.82 -14.00
CA LEU A 8 10.13 -11.35 -12.70
C LEU A 8 9.35 -10.74 -11.53
N ILE A 9 9.11 -9.42 -11.57
CA ILE A 9 8.29 -8.74 -10.55
C ILE A 9 6.86 -9.27 -10.59
N PHE A 10 6.25 -9.37 -11.78
CA PHE A 10 4.88 -9.88 -11.94
C PHE A 10 4.75 -11.30 -11.40
N LEU A 11 5.69 -12.20 -11.74
CA LEU A 11 5.73 -13.56 -11.21
C LEU A 11 5.94 -13.58 -9.69
N ASN A 12 6.70 -12.65 -9.13
CA ASN A 12 6.85 -12.54 -7.69
C ASN A 12 5.56 -12.07 -7.00
N VAL A 13 4.83 -11.13 -7.60
CA VAL A 13 3.48 -10.74 -7.13
C VAL A 13 2.56 -11.95 -7.13
N LEU A 14 2.54 -12.71 -8.23
CA LEU A 14 1.72 -13.91 -8.33
C LEU A 14 2.11 -14.94 -7.25
N THR A 15 3.39 -15.17 -7.05
CA THR A 15 3.91 -16.07 -6.00
C THR A 15 3.41 -15.66 -4.61
N VAL A 16 3.46 -14.36 -4.28
CA VAL A 16 2.95 -13.84 -3.00
C VAL A 16 1.45 -14.07 -2.86
N ILE A 17 0.66 -13.84 -3.93
CA ILE A 17 -0.78 -14.11 -3.92
C ILE A 17 -1.04 -15.60 -3.70
N LEU A 18 -0.34 -16.48 -4.42
CA LEU A 18 -0.48 -17.93 -4.29
C LEU A 18 -0.08 -18.42 -2.88
N GLU A 19 0.92 -17.79 -2.24
CA GLU A 19 1.33 -18.09 -0.87
C GLU A 19 0.23 -17.76 0.16
N THR A 20 -0.68 -16.81 -0.13
CA THR A 20 -1.80 -16.49 0.77
C THR A 20 -2.87 -17.59 0.83
N VAL A 21 -2.93 -18.48 -0.16
CA VAL A 21 -3.91 -19.56 -0.25
C VAL A 21 -3.37 -20.80 0.48
N PRO A 22 -3.97 -21.25 1.62
CA PRO A 22 -3.39 -22.31 2.44
C PRO A 22 -3.21 -23.65 1.73
N SER A 23 -4.13 -24.02 0.83
CA SER A 23 -4.06 -25.26 0.05
C SER A 23 -2.86 -25.29 -0.89
N LEU A 24 -2.55 -24.14 -1.51
CA LEU A 24 -1.44 -23.97 -2.43
C LEU A 24 -0.11 -23.81 -1.69
N ALA A 25 -0.10 -23.09 -0.56
CA ALA A 25 1.08 -22.92 0.28
C ALA A 25 1.57 -24.26 0.85
N ASN A 26 0.67 -25.16 1.24
CA ASN A 26 1.04 -26.47 1.77
C ASN A 26 1.56 -27.43 0.69
N THR A 27 1.03 -27.35 -0.53
CA THR A 27 1.38 -28.26 -1.64
C THR A 27 2.60 -27.78 -2.42
N HIS A 28 2.68 -26.48 -2.72
CA HIS A 28 3.71 -25.87 -3.57
C HIS A 28 4.69 -24.97 -2.81
N GLY A 29 4.58 -24.89 -1.48
CA GLY A 29 5.43 -24.05 -0.64
C GLY A 29 6.94 -24.13 -0.94
N PRO A 30 7.54 -25.32 -1.11
CA PRO A 30 8.96 -25.43 -1.45
C PRO A 30 9.33 -24.77 -2.78
N TYR A 31 8.50 -24.93 -3.83
CA TYR A 31 8.74 -24.29 -5.13
C TYR A 31 8.61 -22.77 -5.07
N LEU A 32 7.59 -22.27 -4.35
CA LEU A 32 7.39 -20.83 -4.14
C LEU A 32 8.57 -20.21 -3.38
N LYS A 33 9.10 -20.90 -2.35
CA LYS A 33 10.29 -20.47 -1.61
C LYS A 33 11.55 -20.46 -2.46
N THR A 34 11.78 -21.50 -3.28
CA THR A 34 12.94 -21.53 -4.19
C THR A 34 12.88 -20.38 -5.21
N PHE A 35 11.69 -20.10 -5.75
CA PHE A 35 11.48 -18.96 -6.64
C PHE A 35 11.68 -17.61 -5.91
N GLU A 36 11.24 -17.50 -4.65
CA GLU A 36 11.50 -16.33 -3.82
C GLU A 36 13.00 -16.09 -3.65
N VAL A 37 13.79 -17.11 -3.27
CA VAL A 37 15.24 -17.00 -3.13
C VAL A 37 15.90 -16.60 -4.45
N PHE A 38 15.53 -17.26 -5.56
CA PHE A 38 16.05 -16.95 -6.89
C PHE A 38 15.79 -15.49 -7.27
N SER A 39 14.55 -15.02 -7.14
CA SER A 39 14.18 -13.66 -7.51
C SER A 39 14.85 -12.60 -6.62
N VAL A 40 15.01 -12.88 -5.31
CA VAL A 40 15.75 -11.99 -4.39
C VAL A 40 17.23 -11.91 -4.79
N LEU A 41 17.87 -13.03 -5.16
CA LEU A 41 19.25 -13.02 -5.64
C LEU A 41 19.40 -12.15 -6.88
N VAL A 42 18.50 -12.30 -7.87
CA VAL A 42 18.51 -11.47 -9.08
C VAL A 42 18.33 -9.98 -8.72
N PHE A 43 17.40 -9.63 -7.84
CA PHE A 43 17.21 -8.25 -7.39
C PHE A 43 18.38 -7.69 -6.59
N THR A 44 19.07 -8.54 -5.83
CA THR A 44 20.26 -8.13 -5.06
C THR A 44 21.42 -7.82 -6.01
N VAL A 45 21.67 -8.70 -6.99
CA VAL A 45 22.69 -8.46 -8.04
C VAL A 45 22.36 -7.20 -8.82
N GLU A 46 21.09 -7.03 -9.22
CA GLU A 46 20.63 -5.83 -9.91
C GLU A 46 20.89 -4.55 -9.09
N TYR A 47 20.56 -4.56 -7.79
CA TYR A 47 20.81 -3.46 -6.88
C TYR A 47 22.30 -3.15 -6.75
N ALA A 48 23.14 -4.18 -6.52
CA ALA A 48 24.59 -4.04 -6.41
C ALA A 48 25.22 -3.46 -7.68
N LEU A 49 24.81 -3.94 -8.86
CA LEU A 49 25.26 -3.40 -10.14
C LEU A 49 24.87 -1.93 -10.32
N ARG A 50 23.65 -1.52 -9.94
CA ARG A 50 23.23 -0.11 -9.99
C ARG A 50 24.08 0.79 -9.09
N VAL A 51 24.35 0.34 -7.87
CA VAL A 51 25.21 1.06 -6.92
C VAL A 51 26.66 1.12 -7.43
N TRP A 52 27.16 0.05 -8.05
CA TRP A 52 28.50 -0.01 -8.62
C TRP A 52 28.69 0.97 -9.78
N VAL A 53 27.73 0.98 -10.73
CA VAL A 53 27.76 1.82 -11.93
C VAL A 53 27.51 3.30 -11.61
N CYS A 54 26.98 3.63 -10.43
CA CYS A 54 26.70 5.02 -10.04
C CYS A 54 27.92 5.95 -10.12
N ASP A 55 29.12 5.43 -9.84
CA ASP A 55 30.37 6.20 -9.85
C ASP A 55 30.78 6.71 -11.24
N LEU A 56 30.21 6.16 -12.32
CA LEU A 56 30.46 6.65 -13.68
C LEU A 56 29.77 8.00 -13.94
N ASN A 57 28.79 8.38 -13.13
CA ASN A 57 28.16 9.69 -13.18
C ASN A 57 28.88 10.65 -12.22
N SER A 58 29.57 11.65 -12.78
CA SER A 58 30.37 12.69 -12.08
C SER A 58 29.69 13.32 -10.85
N HIS A 59 28.35 13.32 -10.79
CA HIS A 59 27.57 13.87 -9.67
C HIS A 59 27.59 13.03 -8.37
N HIS A 60 27.98 11.75 -8.42
CA HIS A 60 27.99 10.85 -7.25
C HIS A 60 29.37 10.27 -6.92
N ALA A 61 30.46 10.93 -7.34
CA ALA A 61 31.81 10.45 -7.09
C ALA A 61 32.13 10.37 -5.58
N GLY A 62 32.69 9.24 -5.14
CA GLY A 62 33.15 9.01 -3.77
C GLY A 62 32.09 8.43 -2.82
N ILE A 63 32.51 8.10 -1.58
CA ILE A 63 31.69 7.40 -0.58
C ILE A 63 30.41 8.20 -0.23
N LYS A 64 30.49 9.52 -0.11
CA LYS A 64 29.34 10.39 0.18
C LYS A 64 28.32 10.40 -0.97
N GLY A 65 28.79 10.40 -2.22
CA GLY A 65 27.94 10.34 -3.40
C GLY A 65 27.20 9.00 -3.52
N ARG A 66 27.89 7.90 -3.23
CA ARG A 66 27.28 6.55 -3.17
C ARG A 66 26.17 6.45 -2.12
N ILE A 67 26.37 7.01 -0.92
CA ILE A 67 25.34 7.01 0.14
C ILE A 67 24.14 7.85 -0.29
N ASN A 68 24.35 9.03 -0.87
CA ASN A 68 23.26 9.87 -1.37
C ASN A 68 22.47 9.18 -2.50
N PHE A 69 23.17 8.43 -3.35
CA PHE A 69 22.52 7.62 -4.39
C PHE A 69 21.69 6.48 -3.82
N MET A 70 22.19 5.77 -2.79
CA MET A 70 21.42 4.73 -2.10
C MET A 70 20.14 5.28 -1.45
N LEU A 71 20.20 6.52 -0.95
CA LEU A 71 19.07 7.22 -0.36
C LEU A 71 18.11 7.85 -1.38
N SER A 72 18.42 7.76 -2.69
CA SER A 72 17.53 8.26 -3.72
C SER A 72 16.24 7.42 -3.77
N PRO A 73 15.04 8.03 -3.90
CA PRO A 73 13.76 7.33 -3.75
C PRO A 73 13.62 6.06 -4.63
N LEU A 74 14.10 6.11 -5.88
CA LEU A 74 14.03 4.97 -6.80
C LEU A 74 15.00 3.83 -6.47
N ILE A 75 16.09 4.11 -5.76
CA ILE A 75 17.09 3.12 -5.32
C ILE A 75 16.69 2.56 -3.95
N LEU A 76 16.09 3.39 -3.11
CA LEU A 76 15.51 2.97 -1.83
C LEU A 76 14.38 1.96 -2.02
N ILE A 77 13.57 2.07 -3.08
CA ILE A 77 12.58 1.06 -3.47
C ILE A 77 13.23 -0.31 -3.72
N ASP A 78 14.39 -0.34 -4.37
CA ASP A 78 15.09 -1.61 -4.64
C ASP A 78 15.60 -2.24 -3.33
N LEU A 79 16.13 -1.42 -2.43
CA LEU A 79 16.58 -1.85 -1.11
C LEU A 79 15.42 -2.40 -0.29
N LEU A 80 14.30 -1.67 -0.20
CA LEU A 80 13.10 -2.10 0.52
C LEU A 80 12.48 -3.39 -0.05
N ALA A 81 12.69 -3.69 -1.33
CA ALA A 81 12.19 -4.91 -1.95
C ALA A 81 12.97 -6.16 -1.53
N ILE A 82 14.29 -6.05 -1.30
CA ILE A 82 15.15 -7.17 -0.90
C ILE A 82 15.29 -7.29 0.63
N LEU A 83 15.12 -6.19 1.36
CA LEU A 83 15.27 -6.12 2.81
C LEU A 83 14.50 -7.18 3.60
N PRO A 84 13.22 -7.52 3.28
CA PRO A 84 12.43 -8.47 4.07
C PRO A 84 13.00 -9.89 4.07
N PHE A 85 13.82 -10.22 3.08
CA PHE A 85 14.51 -11.51 2.98
C PHE A 85 15.78 -11.56 3.84
N TYR A 86 16.55 -10.48 3.86
CA TYR A 86 17.82 -10.42 4.60
C TYR A 86 17.66 -10.09 6.08
N LEU A 87 16.65 -9.30 6.46
CA LEU A 87 16.41 -8.94 7.87
C LEU A 87 16.32 -10.16 8.81
N PRO A 88 15.62 -11.25 8.42
CA PRO A 88 15.63 -12.54 9.12
C PRO A 88 17.01 -13.13 9.45
N MET A 89 18.03 -12.83 8.65
CA MET A 89 19.34 -13.45 8.79
C MET A 89 20.30 -12.61 9.65
N LEU A 90 20.03 -11.30 9.75
CA LEU A 90 20.95 -10.33 10.37
C LEU A 90 20.65 -10.06 11.85
N ILE A 91 19.41 -10.30 12.28
CA ILE A 91 18.95 -9.95 13.63
C ILE A 91 18.33 -11.20 14.26
N PRO A 92 18.68 -11.60 15.49
CA PRO A 92 17.92 -12.61 16.23
C PRO A 92 16.59 -12.01 16.69
N TYR A 93 15.48 -12.70 16.44
CA TYR A 93 14.15 -12.15 16.72
C TYR A 93 13.11 -13.18 17.17
N ASP A 94 12.03 -12.64 17.73
CA ASP A 94 10.83 -13.38 18.12
C ASP A 94 9.88 -13.69 16.96
N LEU A 95 8.99 -14.67 17.17
CA LEU A 95 7.92 -15.07 16.24
C LEU A 95 7.02 -13.90 15.78
N ARG A 96 6.88 -12.86 16.61
CA ARG A 96 6.12 -11.64 16.28
C ARG A 96 6.81 -10.82 15.18
N PHE A 97 8.14 -10.73 15.21
CA PHE A 97 8.92 -10.04 14.22
C PHE A 97 8.84 -10.73 12.85
N LEU A 98 8.88 -12.07 12.83
CA LEU A 98 8.65 -12.85 11.61
C LEU A 98 7.31 -12.54 10.96
N ARG A 99 6.26 -12.33 11.76
CA ARG A 99 4.94 -11.99 11.24
C ARG A 99 4.93 -10.62 10.57
N ILE A 100 5.55 -9.63 11.19
CA ILE A 100 5.68 -8.29 10.60
C ILE A 100 6.49 -8.37 9.31
N LEU A 101 7.59 -9.13 9.29
CA LEU A 101 8.42 -9.28 8.11
C LEU A 101 7.68 -9.88 6.91
N ARG A 102 6.73 -10.80 7.15
CA ARG A 102 5.86 -11.30 6.09
C ARG A 102 5.03 -10.18 5.46
N LEU A 103 4.54 -9.22 6.24
CA LEU A 103 3.81 -8.06 5.72
C LEU A 103 4.72 -7.10 4.95
N VAL A 104 5.93 -6.85 5.48
CA VAL A 104 6.94 -5.97 4.86
C VAL A 104 7.35 -6.46 3.47
N ARG A 105 7.18 -7.76 3.15
CA ARG A 105 7.36 -8.29 1.79
C ARG A 105 6.53 -7.53 0.75
N VAL A 106 5.39 -6.93 1.10
CA VAL A 106 4.57 -6.10 0.19
C VAL A 106 5.36 -4.95 -0.43
N PHE A 107 6.42 -4.46 0.22
CA PHE A 107 7.27 -3.41 -0.34
C PHE A 107 7.98 -3.82 -1.64
N ARG A 108 8.13 -5.12 -1.93
CA ARG A 108 8.61 -5.57 -3.25
C ARG A 108 7.67 -5.19 -4.39
N LEU A 109 6.38 -5.01 -4.11
CA LEU A 109 5.40 -4.49 -5.08
C LEU A 109 5.72 -3.05 -5.49
N LEU A 110 6.42 -2.28 -4.65
CA LEU A 110 6.85 -0.92 -5.00
C LEU A 110 7.80 -0.92 -6.20
N LYS A 111 8.49 -2.03 -6.51
CA LYS A 111 9.24 -2.13 -7.76
C LYS A 111 8.33 -1.95 -8.98
N LEU A 112 7.05 -2.34 -8.94
CA LEU A 112 6.11 -2.07 -10.04
C LEU A 112 6.02 -0.57 -10.36
N VAL A 113 6.04 0.30 -9.34
CA VAL A 113 6.03 1.77 -9.52
C VAL A 113 7.25 2.21 -10.31
N LYS A 114 8.41 1.59 -10.08
CA LYS A 114 9.66 1.91 -10.77
C LYS A 114 9.70 1.45 -12.23
N TYR A 115 9.11 0.31 -12.58
CA TYR A 115 9.14 -0.17 -13.98
C TYR A 115 7.89 0.21 -14.78
N SER A 116 6.82 0.68 -14.13
CA SER A 116 5.62 1.16 -14.79
C SER A 116 5.70 2.67 -15.06
N GLN A 117 5.86 3.03 -16.33
CA GLN A 117 5.83 4.43 -16.78
C GLN A 117 4.52 5.13 -16.39
N SER A 118 3.40 4.40 -16.45
CA SER A 118 2.08 4.91 -16.07
C SER A 118 2.02 5.26 -14.59
N LEU A 119 2.54 4.40 -13.69
CA LEU A 119 2.57 4.69 -12.25
C LEU A 119 3.50 5.86 -11.92
N GLN A 120 4.65 5.98 -12.60
CA GLN A 120 5.51 7.15 -12.45
C GLN A 120 4.85 8.44 -12.94
N LEU A 121 4.09 8.36 -14.04
CA LEU A 121 3.34 9.50 -14.55
C LEU A 121 2.24 9.91 -13.57
N LEU A 122 1.45 8.96 -13.05
CA LEU A 122 0.45 9.23 -12.02
C LEU A 122 1.10 9.89 -10.81
N GLY A 123 2.21 9.35 -10.30
CA GLY A 123 2.95 9.96 -9.20
C GLY A 123 3.37 11.41 -9.47
N ARG A 124 3.87 11.69 -10.69
CA ARG A 124 4.20 13.07 -11.10
C ARG A 124 2.97 13.97 -11.16
N VAL A 125 1.84 13.48 -11.67
CA VAL A 125 0.58 14.24 -11.70
C VAL A 125 0.12 14.57 -10.27
N PHE A 126 0.16 13.60 -9.35
CA PHE A 126 -0.16 13.83 -7.94
C PHE A 126 0.74 14.89 -7.31
N ILE A 127 2.05 14.82 -7.54
CA ILE A 127 3.00 15.82 -7.01
C ILE A 127 2.74 17.20 -7.60
N ASN A 128 2.49 17.28 -8.91
CA ASN A 128 2.24 18.54 -9.61
C ASN A 128 0.88 19.15 -9.24
N LYS A 129 -0.09 18.33 -8.85
CA LYS A 129 -1.45 18.75 -8.48
C LYS A 129 -1.72 18.68 -6.99
N LYS A 130 -0.69 18.52 -6.16
CA LYS A 130 -0.83 18.31 -4.71
C LYS A 130 -1.57 19.47 -4.04
N GLU A 131 -1.34 20.71 -4.45
CA GLU A 131 -1.94 21.89 -3.82
C GLU A 131 -3.45 21.95 -4.13
N GLU A 132 -3.82 21.78 -5.39
CA GLU A 132 -5.22 21.68 -5.82
C GLU A 132 -5.94 20.53 -5.09
N LEU A 133 -5.32 19.34 -5.03
CA LEU A 133 -5.87 18.16 -4.35
C LEU A 133 -6.07 18.40 -2.85
N VAL A 134 -5.09 19.01 -2.17
CA VAL A 134 -5.18 19.31 -0.74
C VAL A 134 -6.29 20.31 -0.46
N VAL A 135 -6.44 21.35 -1.27
CA VAL A 135 -7.51 22.34 -1.12
C VAL A 135 -8.88 21.69 -1.32
N THR A 136 -9.08 20.96 -2.41
CA THR A 136 -10.36 20.27 -2.68
C THR A 136 -10.70 19.25 -1.60
N PHE A 137 -9.72 18.46 -1.15
CA PHE A 137 -9.91 17.49 -0.06
C PHE A 137 -10.29 18.17 1.24
N THR A 138 -9.67 19.32 1.56
CA THR A 138 -9.98 20.09 2.77
C THR A 138 -11.42 20.62 2.73
N VAL A 139 -11.85 21.20 1.60
CA VAL A 139 -13.23 21.66 1.43
C VAL A 139 -14.22 20.49 1.54
N ALA A 140 -13.91 19.35 0.91
CA ALA A 140 -14.75 18.16 1.00
C ALA A 140 -14.89 17.64 2.44
N MET A 141 -13.80 17.63 3.21
CA MET A 141 -13.81 17.25 4.63
C MET A 141 -14.64 18.21 5.48
N ILE A 142 -14.52 19.52 5.26
CA ILE A 142 -15.34 20.52 5.96
C ILE A 142 -16.82 20.28 5.68
N LEU A 143 -17.21 20.14 4.40
CA LEU A 143 -18.59 19.86 4.01
C LEU A 143 -19.12 18.55 4.60
N LEU A 144 -18.28 17.50 4.63
CA LEU A 144 -18.62 16.21 5.23
C LEU A 144 -18.92 16.35 6.73
N VAL A 145 -18.09 17.09 7.48
CA VAL A 145 -18.31 17.35 8.91
C VAL A 145 -19.59 18.14 9.14
N PHE A 146 -19.84 19.19 8.34
CA PHE A 146 -21.07 19.97 8.43
C PHE A 146 -22.32 19.13 8.15
N ALA A 147 -22.34 18.39 7.03
CA ALA A 147 -23.46 17.54 6.66
C ALA A 147 -23.75 16.47 7.73
N SER A 148 -22.70 15.84 8.26
CA SER A 148 -22.81 14.82 9.30
C SER A 148 -23.31 15.39 10.62
N SER A 149 -22.89 16.62 10.97
CA SER A 149 -23.38 17.30 12.17
C SER A 149 -24.86 17.63 12.06
N ILE A 150 -25.31 18.15 10.90
CA ILE A 150 -26.73 18.44 10.64
C ILE A 150 -27.57 17.17 10.77
N ILE A 151 -27.16 16.08 10.11
CA ILE A 151 -27.88 14.80 10.17
C ILE A 151 -27.91 14.25 11.60
N TYR A 152 -26.79 14.33 12.31
CA TYR A 152 -26.72 13.91 13.71
C TYR A 152 -27.71 14.69 14.58
N PHE A 153 -27.73 16.03 14.48
CA PHE A 153 -28.64 16.86 15.28
C PHE A 153 -30.12 16.66 14.92
N ILE A 154 -30.43 16.44 13.64
CA ILE A 154 -31.82 16.13 13.22
C ILE A 154 -32.29 14.79 13.80
N GLU A 155 -31.40 13.78 13.81
CA GLU A 155 -31.76 12.42 14.21
C GLU A 155 -31.63 12.18 15.72
N SER A 156 -30.81 12.98 16.43
CA SER A 156 -30.53 12.85 17.86
C SER A 156 -31.73 13.15 18.76
N ASP A 157 -32.69 13.95 18.28
CA ASP A 157 -33.89 14.33 19.04
C ASP A 157 -34.97 13.23 19.04
N SER A 158 -34.78 12.15 18.27
CA SER A 158 -35.72 11.02 18.23
C SER A 158 -35.38 9.98 19.32
N LYS A 159 -36.41 9.42 19.97
CA LYS A 159 -36.28 8.34 20.99
C LYS A 159 -35.63 7.06 20.45
N SER A 160 -35.47 6.97 19.13
CA SER A 160 -34.75 5.93 18.38
C SER A 160 -33.49 6.51 17.72
N SER A 161 -32.74 7.37 18.41
CA SER A 161 -31.61 8.11 17.81
C SER A 161 -30.64 7.16 17.12
N SER A 162 -30.54 7.31 15.82
CA SER A 162 -29.91 6.29 15.00
C SER A 162 -28.39 6.43 14.85
N PHE A 163 -27.87 7.59 15.27
CA PHE A 163 -26.45 7.88 15.30
C PHE A 163 -26.06 8.23 16.73
N THR A 164 -25.05 7.54 17.26
CA THR A 164 -24.55 7.74 18.63
C THR A 164 -23.56 8.90 18.70
N SER A 165 -22.97 9.26 17.56
CA SER A 165 -21.95 10.31 17.48
C SER A 165 -21.80 10.88 16.06
N ILE A 166 -21.22 12.08 15.95
CA ILE A 166 -20.91 12.72 14.66
C ILE A 166 -19.99 11.86 13.77
N PRO A 167 -18.90 11.22 14.27
CA PRO A 167 -18.08 10.33 13.45
C PRO A 167 -18.83 9.14 12.86
N GLU A 168 -19.86 8.63 13.55
CA GLU A 168 -20.70 7.55 13.04
C GLU A 168 -21.55 8.04 11.85
N ALA A 169 -22.15 9.23 11.98
CA ALA A 169 -22.84 9.89 10.87
C ALA A 169 -21.89 10.21 9.69
N MET A 170 -20.63 10.57 9.97
CA MET A 170 -19.61 10.79 8.94
C MET A 170 -19.26 9.52 8.18
N TRP A 171 -19.05 8.39 8.86
CA TRP A 171 -18.77 7.11 8.21
C TRP A 171 -19.92 6.71 7.25
N TRP A 172 -21.15 6.88 7.71
CA TRP A 172 -22.34 6.66 6.88
C TRP A 172 -22.39 7.62 5.67
N ALA A 173 -22.15 8.91 5.89
CA ALA A 173 -22.18 9.92 4.83
C ALA A 173 -21.10 9.69 3.75
N VAL A 174 -19.93 9.20 4.16
CA VAL A 174 -18.88 8.75 3.22
C VAL A 174 -19.37 7.56 2.40
N GLY A 175 -19.96 6.55 3.03
CA GLY A 175 -20.53 5.39 2.33
C GLY A 175 -21.63 5.74 1.34
N ALA A 176 -22.46 6.74 1.67
CA ALA A 176 -23.51 7.25 0.80
C ALA A 176 -22.94 8.02 -0.41
N THR A 177 -21.97 8.91 -0.18
CA THR A 177 -21.37 9.77 -1.23
C THR A 177 -20.52 8.95 -2.20
N THR A 178 -19.79 7.96 -1.69
CA THR A 178 -18.99 7.04 -2.51
C THR A 178 -19.82 5.97 -3.21
N ARG A 179 -21.15 5.94 -2.97
CA ARG A 179 -22.08 4.91 -3.46
C ARG A 179 -21.65 3.49 -3.07
N LEU A 180 -20.80 3.34 -2.06
CA LEU A 180 -20.41 2.03 -1.52
C LEU A 180 -21.59 1.38 -0.79
N GLY A 181 -22.58 2.16 -0.34
CA GLY A 181 -23.76 1.63 0.36
C GLY A 181 -23.42 1.03 1.74
N VAL A 182 -22.34 1.50 2.36
CA VAL A 182 -21.86 0.97 3.64
C VAL A 182 -22.65 1.64 4.77
N GLY A 183 -23.66 0.93 5.26
CA GLY A 183 -24.54 1.39 6.32
C GLY A 183 -25.97 1.54 5.81
N GLN A 184 -26.80 0.56 6.14
CA GLN A 184 -28.26 0.72 6.03
C GLN A 184 -28.63 2.03 6.70
N THR A 185 -29.47 2.83 6.04
CA THR A 185 -30.08 3.94 6.77
C THR A 185 -30.87 3.36 7.93
N PRO A 186 -30.87 4.03 9.07
CA PRO A 186 -31.66 3.59 10.22
C PRO A 186 -33.15 3.43 9.91
N ARG A 187 -33.69 4.26 9.00
CA ARG A 187 -35.04 4.13 8.44
C ARG A 187 -35.27 2.76 7.78
N GLN A 188 -34.27 2.21 7.08
CA GLN A 188 -34.32 0.84 6.59
C GLN A 188 -34.15 -0.19 7.72
N LYS A 189 -33.30 0.07 8.72
CA LYS A 189 -33.10 -0.83 9.87
C LYS A 189 -34.38 -1.04 10.69
N VAL A 190 -35.22 -0.01 10.81
CA VAL A 190 -36.56 -0.07 11.44
C VAL A 190 -37.54 -0.85 10.56
N GLU A 191 -37.57 -0.58 9.25
CA GLU A 191 -38.46 -1.26 8.29
C GLU A 191 -38.20 -2.78 8.20
N TRP A 192 -36.95 -3.22 8.29
CA TRP A 192 -36.55 -4.64 8.26
C TRP A 192 -36.67 -5.37 9.62
N SER A 193 -37.02 -4.66 10.69
CA SER A 193 -37.18 -5.23 12.05
C SER A 193 -38.65 -5.52 12.41
N LEU A 194 -39.59 -5.10 11.56
CA LEU A 194 -41.00 -5.43 11.69
C LEU A 194 -41.21 -6.87 11.17
N PRO A 195 -41.83 -7.76 11.96
CA PRO A 195 -42.20 -9.08 11.46
C PRO A 195 -43.24 -8.90 10.34
N HIS A 196 -42.93 -9.46 9.16
CA HIS A 196 -43.87 -9.64 8.06
C HIS A 196 -44.90 -10.72 8.39
#